data_AF-A0A126N4R2-F1
#
_entry.id   AF-A0A126N4R2-F1
#
_cell.length_a   1.000
_cell.length_b   1.000
_cell.length_c   1.000
_cell.angle_alpha   90.00
_cell.angle_beta   90.00
_cell.angle_gamma   90.00
#
_symmetry.space_group_name_H-M   'P 1'
#
loop_
_entity.id
_entity.type
_entity.pdbx_description
1 polymer ?
#
loop_
_entity_poly.entity_id
_entity_poly.type
_entity_poly.pdbx_seq_one_letter_code
_entity_poly.pdbx_strand_id
1 'polypeptide(L)'
;PREIAIQLFQTFVIRGLIRKHFASNIGVAKSKIREKEPIVWQILQEVMQGHPVLLNRAPTLHRLGIQAFQPILVEGRAICLHPLFCKGFNADFDGDQMAVHVPLSLEAQA
;
A
#
# COMPACT_ATOMS: atom_id res chain seq x y z
N PRO A 1 2.22 -6.66 1.90
CA PRO A 1 2.90 -7.38 0.81
C PRO A 1 3.54 -6.45 -0.22
N ARG A 2 4.79 -6.70 -0.61
CA ARG A 2 5.49 -5.89 -1.61
C ARG A 2 4.76 -5.82 -2.97
N GLU A 3 4.21 -6.94 -3.42
CA GLU A 3 3.52 -7.04 -4.71
C GLU A 3 2.22 -6.21 -4.76
N ILE A 4 1.47 -6.18 -3.67
CA ILE A 4 0.26 -5.35 -3.57
C ILE A 4 0.66 -3.87 -3.51
N ALA A 5 1.65 -3.52 -2.69
CA ALA A 5 2.10 -2.15 -2.52
C ALA A 5 2.61 -1.54 -3.82
N ILE A 6 3.42 -2.26 -4.61
CA ILE A 6 3.94 -1.73 -5.87
C ILE A 6 2.84 -1.47 -6.90
N GLN A 7 1.76 -2.27 -6.90
CA GLN A 7 0.61 -2.08 -7.78
C GLN A 7 -0.21 -0.86 -7.36
N LEU A 8 -0.54 -0.76 -6.07
CA LEU A 8 -1.34 0.35 -5.53
C LEU A 8 -0.63 1.71 -5.65
N PHE A 9 0.69 1.74 -5.45
CA PHE A 9 1.49 2.96 -5.46
C PHE A 9 2.27 3.20 -6.76
N GLN A 10 2.01 2.44 -7.82
CA GLN A 10 2.82 2.44 -9.04
C GLN A 10 3.03 3.84 -9.62
N THR A 11 1.98 4.65 -9.70
CA THR A 11 2.02 6.01 -10.23
C THR A 11 2.94 6.92 -9.42
N PHE A 12 2.90 6.80 -8.09
CA PHE A 12 3.73 7.58 -7.18
C PHE A 12 5.19 7.15 -7.27
N VAL A 13 5.46 5.84 -7.38
CA VAL A 13 6.81 5.29 -7.58
C VAL A 13 7.41 5.76 -8.91
N ILE A 14 6.64 5.72 -10.02
CA ILE A 14 7.08 6.25 -11.31
C ILE A 14 7.47 7.73 -11.19
N ARG A 15 6.62 8.53 -10.54
CA ARG A 15 6.91 9.95 -10.30
C ARG A 15 8.17 10.13 -9.45
N GLY A 16 8.36 9.32 -8.42
CA GLY A 16 9.55 9.35 -7.57
C GLY A 16 10.84 9.02 -8.34
N LEU A 17 10.83 7.96 -9.15
CA LEU A 17 11.97 7.55 -9.98
C LEU A 17 12.38 8.64 -10.97
N ILE A 18 11.42 9.31 -11.62
CA ILE A 18 11.70 10.40 -12.56
C ILE A 18 12.22 11.64 -11.82
N ARG A 19 11.57 12.05 -10.73
CA ARG A 19 11.97 13.25 -9.97
C ARG A 19 13.37 13.15 -9.37
N LYS A 20 13.81 11.93 -9.03
CA LYS A 20 15.16 11.67 -8.50
C LYS A 20 16.17 11.26 -9.57
N HIS A 21 15.82 11.38 -10.85
CA HIS A 21 16.69 11.06 -11.99
C HIS A 21 17.15 9.59 -12.08
N PHE A 22 16.45 8.67 -11.41
CA PHE A 22 16.66 7.22 -11.59
C PHE A 22 16.00 6.69 -12.88
N ALA A 23 15.07 7.42 -13.46
CA ALA A 23 14.48 7.12 -14.76
C ALA A 23 14.35 8.39 -15.61
N SER A 24 14.68 8.32 -16.89
CA SER A 24 14.58 9.46 -17.82
C SER A 24 13.14 9.73 -18.29
N ASN A 25 12.28 8.72 -18.27
CA ASN A 25 10.89 8.82 -18.69
C ASN A 25 10.03 7.70 -18.06
N ILE A 26 8.72 7.75 -18.32
CA ILE A 26 7.73 6.78 -17.79
C ILE A 26 8.02 5.35 -18.27
N GLY A 27 8.47 5.18 -19.51
CA GLY A 27 8.79 3.86 -20.07
C GLY A 27 9.94 3.18 -19.33
N VAL A 28 11.03 3.91 -19.09
CA VAL A 28 12.18 3.43 -18.31
C VAL A 28 11.75 3.13 -16.88
N ALA A 29 10.98 4.02 -16.23
CA ALA A 29 10.49 3.78 -14.87
C ALA A 29 9.64 2.50 -14.77
N LYS A 30 8.74 2.25 -15.73
CA LYS A 30 7.95 1.01 -15.80
C LYS A 30 8.84 -0.22 -16.00
N SER A 31 9.92 -0.12 -16.80
CA SER A 31 10.90 -1.22 -16.98
C SER A 31 11.57 -1.57 -15.65
N LYS A 32 12.09 -0.57 -14.93
CA LYS A 32 12.74 -0.76 -13.62
C LYS A 32 11.82 -1.42 -12.59
N ILE A 33 10.54 -1.04 -12.57
CA ILE A 33 9.52 -1.65 -11.71
C ILE A 33 9.30 -3.12 -12.10
N ARG A 34 9.18 -3.44 -13.40
CA ARG A 34 9.00 -4.82 -13.88
C ARG A 34 10.20 -5.70 -13.57
N GLU A 35 11.41 -5.14 -13.70
CA GLU A 35 12.69 -5.80 -13.40
C GLU A 35 12.97 -5.90 -11.89
N LYS A 36 12.10 -5.31 -11.04
CA LYS A 36 12.20 -5.32 -9.57
C LYS A 36 13.55 -4.78 -9.07
N GLU A 37 14.08 -3.75 -9.73
CA GLU A 37 15.37 -3.15 -9.35
C GLU A 37 15.36 -2.70 -7.88
N PRO A 38 16.46 -2.85 -7.13
CA PRO A 38 16.52 -2.52 -5.70
C PRO A 38 16.04 -1.09 -5.36
N ILE A 39 16.33 -0.13 -6.24
CA ILE A 39 15.94 1.27 -6.07
C ILE A 39 14.42 1.47 -5.98
N VAL A 40 13.64 0.60 -6.65
CA VAL A 40 12.17 0.67 -6.64
C VAL A 40 11.64 0.48 -5.23
N TRP A 41 12.24 -0.41 -4.44
CA TRP A 41 11.82 -0.67 -3.06
C TRP A 41 12.13 0.50 -2.14
N GLN A 42 13.26 1.17 -2.33
CA GLN A 42 13.62 2.38 -1.60
C GLN A 42 12.63 3.52 -1.89
N ILE A 43 12.34 3.78 -3.18
CA ILE A 43 11.36 4.80 -3.56
C ILE A 43 9.96 4.45 -3.05
N LEU A 44 9.57 3.18 -3.10
CA LEU A 44 8.28 2.73 -2.58
C LEU A 44 8.15 2.99 -1.07
N GLN A 45 9.19 2.70 -0.27
CA GLN A 45 9.20 3.00 1.16
C GLN A 45 9.05 4.50 1.45
N GLU A 46 9.76 5.35 0.70
CA GLU A 46 9.66 6.81 0.84
C GLU A 46 8.27 7.33 0.48
N VAL A 47 7.67 6.82 -0.62
CA VAL A 47 6.33 7.20 -1.06
C VAL A 47 5.27 6.80 -0.04
N MET A 48 5.41 5.63 0.58
CA MET A 48 4.45 5.13 1.55
C MET A 48 4.53 5.87 2.89
N GLN A 49 5.64 6.52 3.20
CA GLN A 49 5.84 7.22 4.48
C GLN A 49 4.88 8.40 4.60
N GLY A 50 4.02 8.39 5.62
CA GLY A 50 3.01 9.43 5.82
C GLY A 50 1.81 9.35 4.86
N HIS A 51 1.70 8.26 4.07
CA HIS A 51 0.58 8.01 3.18
C HIS A 51 -0.27 6.85 3.73
N PRO A 52 -1.33 7.14 4.50
CA PRO A 52 -2.15 6.10 5.11
C PRO A 52 -2.92 5.31 4.04
N VAL A 53 -3.23 4.05 4.35
CA VAL A 53 -4.12 3.19 3.55
C VAL A 53 -5.33 2.80 4.37
N LEU A 54 -6.48 2.64 3.71
CA LEU A 54 -7.70 2.16 4.35
C LEU A 54 -7.81 0.66 4.19
N LEU A 55 -8.00 -0.04 5.31
CA LEU A 55 -8.27 -1.47 5.33
C LEU A 55 -9.75 -1.69 5.62
N ASN A 56 -10.38 -2.60 4.89
CA ASN A 56 -11.80 -2.94 5.04
C ASN A 56 -12.00 -4.45 5.00
N ARG A 57 -12.88 -4.97 5.87
CA ARG A 57 -13.36 -6.36 5.83
C ARG A 57 -14.86 -6.37 5.59
N ALA A 58 -15.32 -7.19 4.65
CA ALA A 58 -16.74 -7.38 4.40
C ALA A 58 -17.33 -8.47 5.31
N PRO A 59 -18.59 -8.34 5.78
CA PRO A 59 -19.47 -7.18 5.64
C PRO A 59 -19.11 -6.05 6.62
N THR A 60 -19.28 -4.79 6.19
CA THR A 60 -19.02 -3.61 7.03
C THR A 60 -20.26 -3.27 7.86
N LEU A 61 -20.30 -3.69 9.13
CA LEU A 61 -21.46 -3.50 10.01
C LEU A 61 -21.51 -2.11 10.69
N HIS A 62 -20.35 -1.49 10.87
CA HIS A 62 -20.20 -0.21 11.55
C HIS A 62 -18.91 0.48 11.13
N ARG A 63 -18.74 1.75 11.53
CA ARG A 63 -17.59 2.59 11.14
C ARG A 63 -16.22 1.96 11.39
N LEU A 64 -16.05 1.16 12.45
CA LEU A 64 -14.77 0.51 12.75
C LEU A 64 -14.39 -0.62 11.78
N GLY A 65 -15.30 -1.02 10.88
CA GLY A 65 -15.02 -2.00 9.83
C GLY A 65 -14.19 -1.42 8.66
N ILE A 66 -13.91 -0.11 8.67
CA ILE A 66 -12.94 0.54 7.79
C ILE A 66 -12.04 1.41 8.66
N GLN A 67 -10.73 1.19 8.61
CA GLN A 67 -9.78 2.01 9.39
C GLN A 67 -8.52 2.33 8.57
N ALA A 68 -7.93 3.48 8.86
CA ALA A 68 -6.70 3.93 8.24
C ALA A 68 -5.48 3.41 9.01
N PHE A 69 -4.44 2.98 8.28
CA PHE A 69 -3.18 2.52 8.84
C PHE A 69 -2.00 3.07 8.04
N GLN A 70 -0.88 3.32 8.71
CA GLN A 70 0.40 3.51 8.04
C GLN A 70 0.89 2.14 7.51
N PRO A 71 1.02 1.96 6.19
CA PRO A 71 1.44 0.67 5.66
C PRO A 71 2.92 0.42 5.92
N ILE A 72 3.25 -0.84 6.24
CA ILE A 72 4.62 -1.34 6.41
C ILE A 72 4.85 -2.43 5.38
N LEU A 73 5.99 -2.36 4.67
CA LEU A 73 6.37 -3.42 3.74
C LEU A 73 6.72 -4.69 4.52
N VAL A 74 6.05 -5.78 4.15
CA VAL A 74 6.28 -7.12 4.68
C VAL A 74 6.58 -8.08 3.54
N GLU A 75 7.35 -9.13 3.85
CA GLU A 75 7.54 -10.27 2.97
C GLU A 75 6.26 -11.11 2.86
N GLY A 76 6.19 -11.95 1.83
CA GLY A 76 5.04 -12.81 1.57
C GLY A 76 3.85 -12.10 0.93
N ARG A 77 2.72 -12.79 0.90
CA ARG A 77 1.51 -12.40 0.15
C ARG A 77 0.28 -12.06 1.01
N ALA A 78 0.39 -12.15 2.33
CA ALA A 78 -0.70 -11.88 3.26
C ALA A 78 -0.64 -10.45 3.83
N ILE A 79 -1.80 -9.85 4.07
CA ILE A 79 -1.91 -8.60 4.84
C ILE A 79 -1.74 -8.96 6.32
N CYS A 80 -0.85 -8.26 7.02
CA CYS A 80 -0.70 -8.40 8.47
C CYS A 80 -1.59 -7.36 9.15
N LEU A 81 -2.50 -7.81 10.01
CA LEU A 81 -3.35 -6.96 10.84
C LEU A 81 -2.89 -7.02 12.29
N HIS A 82 -2.85 -5.89 12.97
CA HIS A 82 -2.53 -5.83 14.39
C HIS A 82 -3.66 -6.47 15.22
N PRO A 83 -3.38 -7.40 16.16
CA PRO A 83 -4.41 -8.21 16.85
C PRO A 83 -5.51 -7.40 17.57
N LEU A 84 -5.15 -6.24 18.13
CA LEU A 84 -6.12 -5.38 18.83
C LEU A 84 -7.20 -4.78 17.92
N PHE A 85 -7.01 -4.80 16.60
CA PHE A 85 -7.99 -4.29 15.64
C PHE A 85 -8.95 -5.36 15.13
N CYS A 86 -8.68 -6.65 15.37
CA CYS A 86 -9.51 -7.77 14.90
C CYS A 86 -10.97 -7.60 15.33
N LYS A 87 -11.22 -7.20 16.58
CA LYS A 87 -12.59 -6.97 17.10
C LYS A 87 -13.33 -5.87 16.32
N GLY A 88 -12.62 -4.82 15.91
CA GLY A 88 -13.20 -3.73 15.10
C GLY A 88 -13.57 -4.16 13.68
N PHE A 89 -12.92 -5.19 13.14
CA PHE A 89 -13.26 -5.77 11.84
C PHE A 89 -14.15 -7.01 11.93
N ASN A 90 -14.41 -7.49 13.15
CA ASN A 90 -14.95 -8.83 13.42
C ASN A 90 -14.17 -9.94 12.68
N ALA A 91 -12.84 -9.78 12.58
CA ALA A 91 -11.97 -10.64 11.79
C ALA A 91 -11.33 -11.74 12.63
N ASP A 92 -11.22 -12.93 12.05
CA ASP A 92 -10.36 -14.01 12.50
C ASP A 92 -9.28 -14.30 11.44
N PHE A 93 -8.55 -15.41 11.58
CA PHE A 93 -7.41 -15.74 10.72
C PHE A 93 -7.52 -17.16 10.13
N ASP A 94 -8.74 -17.61 9.82
CA ASP A 94 -9.01 -18.92 9.23
C ASP A 94 -9.16 -18.90 7.69
N GLY A 95 -9.06 -17.73 7.08
CA GLY A 95 -9.25 -17.53 5.64
C GLY A 95 -9.80 -16.16 5.23
N ASP A 96 -10.12 -15.31 6.22
CA ASP A 96 -10.61 -13.95 6.01
C ASP A 96 -9.76 -13.12 5.03
N GLN A 97 -10.44 -12.34 4.19
CA GLN A 97 -9.83 -11.42 3.23
C GLN A 97 -10.20 -9.97 3.54
N MET A 98 -9.30 -9.05 3.21
CA MET A 98 -9.51 -7.62 3.41
C MET A 98 -9.15 -6.83 2.15
N ALA A 99 -9.93 -5.80 1.85
CA ALA A 99 -9.66 -4.84 0.80
C ALA A 99 -8.75 -3.72 1.32
N VAL A 100 -7.88 -3.22 0.44
CA VAL A 100 -7.00 -2.07 0.71
C VAL A 100 -7.33 -0.95 -0.27
N HIS A 101 -7.56 0.25 0.24
CA HIS A 101 -7.79 1.45 -0.56
C HIS A 101 -6.71 2.50 -0.28
N VAL A 102 -6.26 3.19 -1.34
CA VAL A 102 -5.27 4.29 -1.22
C VAL A 102 -5.98 5.63 -1.45
N PRO A 103 -6.09 6.50 -0.43
CA PRO A 103 -6.59 7.85 -0.62
C PRO A 103 -5.63 8.67 -1.50
N LEU A 104 -6.16 9.38 -2.50
CA LEU A 104 -5.33 10.07 -3.49
C LEU A 104 -5.16 11.58 -3.22
N SER A 105 -6.24 12.28 -2.86
CA SER A 105 -6.18 13.71 -2.57
C SER A 105 -5.60 13.98 -1.18
N LEU A 106 -5.14 15.21 -0.93
CA LEU A 106 -4.63 15.59 0.39
C LEU A 106 -5.73 15.58 1.44
N GLU A 107 -6.94 15.97 1.06
CA GLU A 107 -8.13 15.97 1.93
C GLU A 107 -8.55 14.55 2.33
N ALA A 108 -8.30 13.56 1.48
CA ALA A 108 -8.58 12.16 1.78
C ALA A 108 -7.48 11.50 2.63
N GLN A 109 -6.28 12.09 2.67
CA GLN A 109 -5.15 11.62 3.48
C GLN A 109 -5.10 12.25 4.87
N ALA A 110 -5.66 13.46 5.02
CA ALA A 110 -5.76 14.21 6.27
C ALA A 110 -6.80 13.59 7.23
#